data_AF-A0A8H6FH32-F1
#
_entry.id   AF-A0A8H6FH32-F1
#
_cell.length_a   1.000
_cell.length_b   1.000
_cell.length_c   1.000
_cell.angle_alpha   90.00
_cell.angle_beta   90.00
_cell.angle_gamma   90.00
#
_symmetry.space_group_name_H-M   'P 1'
#
loop_
_entity.id
_entity.type
_entity.pdbx_description
1 polymer ?
#
loop_
_entity_poly.entity_id
_entity_poly.type
_entity_poly.pdbx_seq_one_letter_code
_entity_poly.pdbx_strand_id
1 'polypeptide(L)'
;MGRTKGKTDLSGPKKGVLVALSNLNNASNRQIAKAYKCDEKTVRNTKKRVSEAEKENIDPLSSEVHQRRPQSGRPLAINERLLRRLIRHATKNRFQRRKPWVTIAREVGCMASATAINAAFSRAGYGRYPPRYKPPLSPEQKQKRL
;
A
#
# COMPACT_ATOMS: atom_id res chain seq x y z
N MET A 1 15.68 29.28 10.87
CA MET A 1 15.33 28.02 10.18
C MET A 1 15.99 26.85 10.90
N GLY A 2 15.25 26.14 11.76
CA GLY A 2 15.80 24.99 12.49
C GLY A 2 15.82 23.74 11.61
N ARG A 3 17.01 23.22 11.29
CA ARG A 3 17.15 21.91 10.64
C ARG A 3 16.51 20.85 11.53
N THR A 4 15.40 20.26 11.09
CA THR A 4 14.85 19.06 11.72
C THR A 4 15.91 17.96 11.61
N LYS A 5 16.57 17.64 12.73
CA LYS A 5 17.49 16.49 12.80
C LYS A 5 16.72 15.28 12.27
N GLY A 6 17.22 14.68 11.19
CA GLY A 6 16.65 13.45 10.65
C GLY A 6 16.53 12.44 11.77
N LYS A 7 15.36 11.79 11.90
CA LYS A 7 15.14 10.76 12.91
C LYS A 7 16.22 9.69 12.75
N THR A 8 17.18 9.64 13.66
CA THR A 8 18.21 8.59 13.71
C THR A 8 17.51 7.29 14.09
N ASP A 9 17.20 6.47 13.08
CA ASP A 9 16.69 5.13 13.31
C ASP A 9 17.84 4.26 13.83
N LEU A 10 17.58 3.47 14.86
CA LEU A 10 18.57 2.53 15.39
C LEU A 10 18.71 1.37 14.39
N SER A 11 19.95 0.96 14.12
CA SER A 11 20.22 -0.25 13.33
C SER A 11 19.69 -1.50 14.05
N GLY A 12 19.38 -2.55 13.28
CA GLY A 12 18.84 -3.82 13.80
C GLY A 12 19.61 -4.38 15.01
N PRO A 13 20.96 -4.49 14.96
CA PRO A 13 21.75 -4.97 16.09
C PRO A 13 21.61 -4.10 17.34
N LYS A 14 21.55 -2.77 17.20
CA LYS A 14 21.37 -1.84 18.32
C LYS A 14 19.98 -1.96 18.94
N LYS A 15 18.96 -2.35 18.16
CA LYS A 15 17.60 -2.61 18.66
C LYS A 15 17.57 -3.89 19.51
N GLY A 16 18.21 -4.96 19.05
CA GLY A 16 18.32 -6.23 19.80
C GLY A 16 19.00 -6.06 21.18
N VAL A 17 20.09 -5.29 21.27
CA VAL A 17 20.74 -5.01 22.57
C VAL A 17 19.84 -4.16 23.48
N LEU A 18 19.03 -3.28 22.91
CA LEU A 18 18.04 -2.47 23.64
C LEU A 18 16.95 -3.33 24.26
N VAL A 19 16.51 -4.38 23.54
CA VAL A 19 15.56 -5.39 24.04
C VAL A 19 16.18 -6.15 25.21
N ALA A 20 17.40 -6.65 25.04
CA ALA A 20 18.11 -7.38 26.09
C ALA A 20 18.29 -6.54 27.37
N LEU A 21 18.70 -5.28 27.24
CA LEU A 21 18.85 -4.36 28.37
C LEU A 21 17.52 -3.97 29.02
N SER A 22 16.42 -3.98 28.27
CA SER A 22 15.08 -3.76 28.83
C SER A 22 14.64 -4.94 29.70
N ASN A 23 14.91 -6.16 29.28
CA ASN A 23 14.50 -7.39 29.98
C ASN A 23 15.33 -7.62 31.25
N LEU A 24 16.57 -7.13 31.29
CA LEU A 24 17.44 -7.18 32.47
C LEU A 24 17.06 -6.17 33.57
N ASN A 25 15.98 -5.39 33.40
CA ASN A 25 15.34 -4.50 34.40
C ASN A 25 16.25 -3.46 35.10
N ASN A 26 17.49 -3.27 34.65
CA ASN A 26 18.52 -2.51 35.38
C ASN A 26 18.77 -1.09 34.86
N ALA A 27 18.07 -0.62 33.82
CA ALA A 27 18.32 0.69 33.24
C ALA A 27 17.05 1.48 32.90
N SER A 28 17.01 2.73 33.35
CA SER A 28 15.98 3.70 32.96
C SER A 28 16.05 4.00 31.46
N ASN A 29 14.92 4.35 30.84
CA ASN A 29 14.87 4.71 29.42
C ASN A 29 15.85 5.84 29.07
N ARG A 30 16.07 6.78 30.00
CA ARG A 30 17.03 7.88 29.86
C ARG A 30 18.49 7.40 29.83
N GLN A 31 18.86 6.43 30.67
CA GLN A 31 20.21 5.84 30.67
C GLN A 31 20.46 5.09 29.36
N ILE A 32 19.48 4.31 28.89
CA ILE A 32 19.56 3.60 27.62
C ILE A 32 19.68 4.58 26.45
N ALA A 33 18.84 5.62 26.42
CA ALA A 33 18.90 6.68 25.41
C ALA A 33 20.28 7.35 25.34
N LYS A 34 20.88 7.66 26.51
CA LYS A 34 22.22 8.24 26.60
C LYS A 34 23.31 7.27 26.10
N ALA A 35 23.24 6.00 26.48
CA ALA A 35 24.21 4.98 26.08
C ALA A 35 24.21 4.75 24.55
N TYR A 36 23.03 4.70 23.94
CA TYR A 36 22.88 4.44 22.50
C TYR A 36 22.79 5.68 21.63
N LYS A 37 22.98 6.88 22.21
CA LYS A 37 22.89 8.18 21.54
C LYS A 37 21.60 8.32 20.72
N CYS A 38 20.47 7.94 21.31
CA CYS A 38 19.15 7.97 20.67
C CYS A 38 18.12 8.69 21.54
N ASP A 39 16.99 9.07 20.94
CA ASP A 39 15.91 9.73 21.68
C ASP A 39 15.19 8.75 22.62
N GLU A 40 14.81 9.22 23.81
CA GLU A 40 14.03 8.42 24.77
C GLU A 40 12.70 7.91 24.17
N LYS A 41 12.10 8.71 23.27
CA LYS A 41 10.92 8.31 22.51
C LYS A 41 11.16 7.06 21.65
N THR A 42 12.35 6.92 21.08
CA THR A 42 12.73 5.76 20.27
C THR A 42 12.87 4.52 21.14
N VAL A 43 13.48 4.65 22.32
CA VAL A 43 13.55 3.58 23.33
C VAL A 43 12.14 3.12 23.72
N ARG A 44 11.26 4.05 24.10
CA ARG A 44 9.88 3.76 24.50
C ARG A 44 9.08 3.07 23.40
N ASN A 45 9.17 3.56 22.16
CA ASN A 45 8.48 2.95 21.02
C ASN A 45 8.99 1.54 20.71
N THR A 46 10.30 1.30 20.87
CA THR A 46 10.91 -0.01 20.65
C THR A 46 10.41 -1.01 21.69
N LYS A 47 10.41 -0.63 22.99
CA LYS A 47 9.84 -1.46 24.07
C LYS A 47 8.37 -1.81 23.81
N LYS A 48 7.57 -0.83 23.37
CA LYS A 48 6.16 -1.07 23.03
C LYS A 48 6.00 -2.11 21.91
N ARG A 49 6.81 -2.01 20.84
CA ARG A 49 6.75 -2.97 19.72
C ARG A 49 7.15 -4.38 20.12
N VAL A 50 8.17 -4.51 20.96
CA VAL A 50 8.60 -5.81 21.51
C VAL A 50 7.48 -6.44 22.33
N SER A 51 6.85 -5.68 23.22
CA SER A 51 5.72 -6.16 24.01
C SER A 51 4.49 -6.53 23.15
N GLU A 52 4.25 -5.80 22.05
CA GLU A 52 3.21 -6.18 21.07
C GLU A 52 3.59 -7.51 20.36
N ALA A 53 4.85 -7.69 19.96
CA ALA A 53 5.33 -8.90 19.31
C ALA A 53 5.27 -10.14 20.22
N GLU A 54 5.63 -9.99 21.49
CA GLU A 54 5.52 -11.06 22.49
C GLU A 54 4.07 -11.53 22.66
N LYS A 55 3.08 -10.62 22.62
CA LYS A 55 1.65 -10.98 22.64
C LYS A 55 1.20 -11.73 21.39
N GLU A 56 1.84 -11.46 20.26
CA GLU A 56 1.57 -12.11 18.98
C GLU A 56 2.40 -13.41 18.81
N ASN A 57 3.17 -13.84 19.82
CA ASN A 57 4.11 -14.97 19.78
C ASN A 57 5.18 -14.85 18.68
N ILE A 58 5.59 -13.62 18.36
CA ILE A 58 6.66 -13.34 17.40
C ILE A 58 7.96 -13.16 18.16
N ASP A 59 9.06 -13.73 17.65
CA ASP A 59 10.39 -13.54 18.24
C ASP A 59 10.74 -12.04 18.32
N PRO A 60 10.99 -11.48 19.52
CA PRO A 60 11.28 -10.07 19.70
C PRO A 60 12.58 -9.60 19.03
N LEU A 61 13.48 -10.53 18.69
CA LEU A 61 14.72 -10.28 17.95
C LEU A 61 14.52 -10.39 16.42
N SER A 62 13.36 -10.85 15.97
CA SER A 62 13.04 -10.93 14.55
C SER A 62 13.10 -9.53 13.91
N SER A 63 13.68 -9.49 12.71
CA SER A 63 13.73 -8.26 11.91
C SER A 63 12.34 -7.66 11.68
N GLU A 64 11.29 -8.48 11.65
CA GLU A 64 9.89 -8.10 11.42
C GLU A 64 9.37 -7.13 12.49
N VAL A 65 9.71 -7.36 13.77
CA VAL A 65 9.29 -6.52 14.91
C VAL A 65 9.88 -5.11 14.82
N HIS A 66 11.06 -5.02 14.20
CA HIS A 66 11.84 -3.79 14.10
C HIS A 66 11.64 -3.02 12.80
N GLN A 67 11.01 -3.65 11.79
CA GLN A 67 10.60 -2.98 10.57
C GLN A 67 9.55 -1.90 10.89
N ARG A 68 9.65 -0.76 10.20
CA ARG A 68 8.62 0.27 10.33
C ARG A 68 7.35 -0.26 9.67
N ARG A 69 6.27 -0.40 10.46
CA ARG A 69 4.92 -0.54 9.88
C ARG A 69 4.74 0.58 8.86
N PRO A 70 4.30 0.27 7.62
CA PRO A 70 4.08 1.30 6.61
C PRO A 70 3.11 2.33 7.18
N GLN A 71 3.40 3.62 6.96
CA GLN A 71 2.46 4.66 7.37
C GLN A 71 1.15 4.43 6.63
N SER A 72 0.04 4.35 7.37
CA SER A 72 -1.29 4.31 6.77
C SER A 72 -1.48 5.62 6.02
N GLY A 73 -1.38 5.56 4.69
CA GLY A 73 -1.66 6.69 3.81
C GLY A 73 -3.12 7.11 3.89
N ARG A 74 -3.45 8.24 3.26
CA ARG A 74 -4.84 8.65 3.06
C ARG A 74 -5.60 7.52 2.36
N PRO A 75 -6.83 7.18 2.80
CA PRO A 75 -7.63 6.19 2.12
C PRO A 75 -7.81 6.57 0.64
N LEU A 76 -7.74 5.57 -0.24
CA LEU A 76 -7.92 5.78 -1.68
C LEU A 76 -9.32 6.34 -1.94
N ALA A 77 -9.41 7.34 -2.81
CA ALA A 77 -10.68 7.94 -3.23
C ALA A 77 -11.61 6.91 -3.92
N ILE A 78 -11.02 5.88 -4.54
CA ILE A 78 -11.74 4.79 -5.19
C ILE A 78 -11.28 3.50 -4.53
N ASN A 79 -12.15 2.92 -3.71
CA ASN A 79 -11.91 1.62 -3.08
C ASN A 79 -12.11 0.46 -4.07
N GLU A 80 -11.69 -0.74 -3.65
CA GLU A 80 -11.74 -1.95 -4.48
C GLU A 80 -13.18 -2.31 -4.91
N ARG A 81 -14.15 -2.14 -4.01
CA ARG A 81 -15.56 -2.42 -4.29
C ARG A 81 -16.13 -1.50 -5.37
N LEU A 82 -15.82 -0.20 -5.28
CA LEU A 82 -16.23 0.80 -6.26
C LEU A 82 -15.54 0.57 -7.60
N LEU A 83 -14.24 0.24 -7.57
CA LEU A 83 -13.48 -0.11 -8.77
C LEU A 83 -14.11 -1.27 -9.54
N ARG A 84 -14.51 -2.35 -8.84
CA ARG A 84 -15.23 -3.48 -9.47
C ARG A 84 -16.56 -3.06 -10.08
N ARG A 85 -17.31 -2.15 -9.44
CA ARG A 85 -18.56 -1.61 -10.00
C ARG A 85 -18.30 -0.77 -11.26
N LEU A 86 -17.26 0.06 -11.26
CA LEU A 86 -16.85 0.88 -12.40
C LEU A 86 -16.47 0.00 -13.60
N ILE A 87 -15.64 -1.03 -13.39
CA ILE A 87 -15.23 -1.97 -14.43
C ILE A 87 -16.44 -2.71 -14.99
N ARG A 88 -17.29 -3.27 -14.12
CA ARG A 88 -18.51 -3.98 -14.54
C ARG A 88 -19.42 -3.09 -15.39
N HIS A 89 -19.59 -1.83 -15.00
CA HIS A 89 -20.40 -0.88 -15.76
C HIS A 89 -19.75 -0.55 -17.11
N ALA A 90 -18.43 -0.32 -17.12
CA ALA A 90 -17.66 -0.06 -18.34
C ALA A 90 -17.66 -1.22 -19.34
N THR A 91 -17.74 -2.48 -18.87
CA THR A 91 -17.70 -3.67 -19.73
C THR A 91 -19.07 -4.16 -20.18
N LYS A 92 -20.16 -3.61 -19.63
CA LYS A 92 -21.54 -4.11 -19.77
C LYS A 92 -22.00 -4.28 -21.22
N ASN A 93 -21.73 -3.30 -22.09
CA ASN A 93 -22.09 -3.36 -23.51
C ASN A 93 -21.15 -2.50 -24.37
N ARG A 94 -21.26 -2.61 -25.71
CA ARG A 94 -20.42 -1.86 -26.66
C ARG A 94 -20.49 -0.34 -26.46
N PHE A 95 -21.68 0.17 -26.14
CA PHE A 95 -21.89 1.60 -25.92
C PHE A 95 -21.13 2.09 -24.69
N GLN A 96 -21.24 1.39 -23.56
CA GLN A 96 -20.53 1.70 -22.32
C GLN A 96 -19.01 1.66 -22.49
N ARG A 97 -18.49 0.69 -23.27
CA ARG A 97 -17.03 0.61 -23.54
C ARG A 97 -16.47 1.84 -24.27
N ARG A 98 -17.31 2.58 -25.00
CA ARG A 98 -16.91 3.79 -25.74
C ARG A 98 -17.04 5.07 -24.92
N LYS A 99 -17.96 5.12 -23.95
CA LYS A 99 -18.18 6.32 -23.10
C LYS A 99 -16.91 6.69 -22.34
N PRO A 100 -16.61 7.98 -22.10
CA PRO A 100 -15.51 8.41 -21.23
C PRO A 100 -15.61 7.82 -19.81
N TRP A 101 -14.48 7.52 -19.17
CA TRP A 101 -14.46 6.90 -17.84
C TRP A 101 -15.09 7.81 -16.77
N VAL A 102 -14.97 9.13 -16.94
CA VAL A 102 -15.64 10.13 -16.09
C VAL A 102 -17.17 10.00 -16.17
N THR A 103 -17.71 9.78 -17.37
CA THR A 103 -19.16 9.59 -17.57
C THR A 103 -19.63 8.30 -16.89
N ILE A 104 -18.89 7.20 -17.08
CA ILE A 104 -19.15 5.91 -16.42
C ILE A 104 -19.08 6.07 -14.89
N ALA A 105 -18.11 6.83 -14.38
CA ALA A 105 -17.97 7.09 -12.96
C ALA A 105 -19.17 7.86 -12.40
N ARG A 106 -19.65 8.90 -13.09
CA ARG A 106 -20.86 9.64 -12.71
C ARG A 106 -22.10 8.75 -12.69
N GLU A 107 -22.28 7.88 -13.69
CA GLU A 107 -23.40 6.91 -13.75
C GLU A 107 -23.40 5.94 -12.57
N VAL A 108 -22.22 5.63 -12.01
CA VAL A 108 -22.05 4.73 -10.85
C VAL A 108 -22.09 5.50 -9.52
N GLY A 109 -22.18 6.83 -9.54
CA GLY A 109 -22.20 7.71 -8.36
C GLY A 109 -20.81 8.04 -7.79
N CYS A 110 -19.75 7.93 -8.59
CA CYS A 110 -18.39 8.28 -8.20
C CYS A 110 -18.06 9.73 -8.61
N MET A 111 -17.74 10.58 -7.61
CA MET A 111 -17.38 11.99 -7.79
C MET A 111 -15.86 12.24 -7.74
N ALA A 112 -15.04 11.19 -7.97
CA ALA A 112 -13.59 11.34 -7.98
C ALA A 112 -13.11 12.16 -9.19
N SER A 113 -11.92 12.75 -9.08
CA SER A 113 -11.31 13.50 -10.19
C SER A 113 -11.00 12.57 -11.37
N ALA A 114 -10.96 13.14 -12.59
CA ALA A 114 -10.64 12.39 -13.79
C ALA A 114 -9.29 11.64 -13.67
N THR A 115 -8.29 12.28 -13.07
CA THR A 115 -6.97 11.70 -12.81
C THR A 115 -7.05 10.49 -11.88
N ALA A 116 -7.84 10.57 -10.80
CA ALA A 116 -8.03 9.46 -9.88
C ALA A 116 -8.77 8.28 -10.54
N ILE A 117 -9.77 8.58 -11.38
CA ILE A 117 -10.50 7.57 -12.14
C ILE A 117 -9.57 6.87 -13.14
N ASN A 118 -8.78 7.63 -13.91
CA ASN A 118 -7.81 7.09 -14.86
C ASN A 118 -6.77 6.20 -14.16
N ALA A 119 -6.23 6.67 -13.03
CA ALA A 119 -5.29 5.90 -12.23
C ALA A 119 -5.93 4.60 -11.70
N ALA A 120 -7.20 4.64 -11.27
CA ALA A 120 -7.91 3.46 -10.79
C ALA A 120 -8.14 2.41 -11.88
N PHE A 121 -8.56 2.82 -13.09
CA PHE A 121 -8.68 1.91 -14.24
C PHE A 121 -7.32 1.34 -14.68
N SER A 122 -6.27 2.17 -14.68
CA SER A 122 -4.91 1.74 -15.02
C SER A 122 -4.35 0.74 -14.00
N ARG A 123 -4.59 0.98 -12.70
CA ARG A 123 -4.24 0.05 -11.61
C ARG A 123 -4.92 -1.31 -11.77
N ALA A 124 -6.13 -1.34 -12.35
CA ALA A 124 -6.85 -2.57 -12.65
C ALA A 124 -6.43 -3.24 -13.97
N GLY A 125 -5.44 -2.69 -14.69
CA GLY A 125 -5.03 -3.17 -16.02
C GLY A 125 -6.06 -2.92 -17.12
N TYR A 126 -7.11 -2.13 -16.86
CA TYR A 126 -8.18 -1.88 -17.82
C TYR A 126 -7.85 -0.68 -18.71
N GLY A 127 -7.12 -0.93 -19.79
CA GLY A 127 -6.83 0.02 -20.85
C GLY A 127 -7.92 0.04 -21.93
N ARG A 128 -8.15 1.20 -22.56
CA ARG A 128 -8.88 1.26 -23.84
C ARG A 128 -7.92 0.92 -24.96
N TYR A 129 -7.85 -0.35 -25.32
CA TYR A 129 -7.08 -0.76 -26.47
C TYR A 129 -7.92 -0.53 -27.74
N PRO A 130 -7.49 0.35 -28.67
CA PRO A 130 -8.06 0.33 -30.01
C PRO A 130 -7.79 -1.06 -30.61
N PRO A 131 -8.78 -1.70 -31.28
CA PRO A 131 -8.53 -2.96 -31.96
C PRO A 131 -7.48 -2.71 -33.05
N ARG A 132 -6.25 -3.16 -32.80
CA ARG A 132 -5.13 -3.09 -33.74
C ARG A 132 -5.35 -4.20 -34.76
N TYR A 133 -6.04 -3.88 -35.86
CA TYR A 133 -6.21 -4.71 -37.05
C TYR A 133 -6.79 -6.12 -36.83
N LYS A 134 -7.97 -6.36 -37.39
CA LYS A 134 -8.51 -7.72 -37.47
C LYS A 134 -7.84 -8.44 -38.65
N PRO A 135 -7.13 -9.57 -38.45
CA PRO A 135 -6.55 -10.29 -39.56
C PRO A 135 -7.64 -10.77 -40.53
N PRO A 136 -7.37 -10.81 -41.84
CA PRO A 136 -8.31 -11.33 -42.83
C PRO A 136 -8.62 -12.79 -42.52
N LEU A 137 -9.89 -13.17 -42.65
CA LEU A 137 -10.33 -14.56 -42.43
C LEU A 137 -9.83 -15.43 -43.58
N SER A 138 -9.25 -16.59 -43.25
CA SER A 138 -8.94 -17.60 -44.25
C SER A 138 -10.23 -18.14 -44.89
N PRO A 139 -10.18 -18.71 -46.12
CA PRO A 139 -11.33 -19.34 -46.75
C PRO A 139 -12.01 -20.40 -45.86
N GLU A 140 -11.22 -21.24 -45.19
CA GLU A 140 -11.71 -22.25 -44.23
C GLU A 140 -12.47 -21.64 -43.04
N GLN A 141 -11.99 -20.50 -42.52
CA GLN A 141 -12.63 -19.79 -41.41
C GLN A 141 -13.92 -19.09 -41.82
N LYS A 142 -14.06 -18.73 -43.10
CA LYS A 142 -15.32 -18.20 -43.66
C LYS A 142 -16.36 -19.32 -43.77
N GLN A 143 -15.93 -20.51 -44.19
CA GLN A 143 -16.80 -21.68 -44.37
C GLN A 143 -17.34 -22.22 -43.04
N LYS A 144 -16.54 -22.22 -41.96
CA LYS A 144 -17.00 -22.59 -40.60
C LYS A 144 -17.99 -21.61 -39.95
N ARG A 145 -18.29 -20.47 -40.59
CA ARG A 145 -19.18 -19.42 -40.06
C ARG A 145 -20.51 -19.30 -40.80
N LEU A 146 -20.67 -20.01 -41.92
CA LEU A 146 -21.93 -20.20 -42.63
C LEU A 146 -22.55 -21.52 -42.16
#